data_AF-A0A1V2IRE2-F1
#
_entry.id   AF-A0A1V2IRE2-F1
#
_cell.length_a   1.000
_cell.length_b   1.000
_cell.length_c   1.000
_cell.angle_alpha   90.00
_cell.angle_beta   90.00
_cell.angle_gamma   90.00
#
_symmetry.space_group_name_H-M   'P 1'
#
loop_
_entity.id
_entity.type
_entity.pdbx_description
1 polymer ?
#
loop_
_entity_poly.entity_id
_entity_poly.type
_entity_poly.pdbx_seq_one_letter_code
_entity_poly.pdbx_strand_id
1 'polypeptide(L)'
;MKVDKMSVSFEGELGEAVRDAARRAGVGLSAWLAAAAAAKLRAEALTEFLDSWEAAHPALTPQELAQAERELGLQAGQTAA
;
A
#
# COMPACT_ATOMS: atom_id res chain seq x y z
N MET A 1 1.87 -24.62 -14.53
CA MET A 1 1.04 -23.74 -13.67
C MET A 1 -0.41 -24.19 -13.78
N LYS A 2 -1.08 -24.48 -12.67
CA LYS A 2 -2.51 -24.78 -12.67
C LYS A 2 -3.26 -23.44 -12.72
N VAL A 3 -4.04 -23.21 -13.77
CA VAL A 3 -4.88 -22.00 -13.89
C VAL A 3 -6.23 -22.31 -13.24
N ASP A 4 -6.62 -21.51 -12.25
CA ASP A 4 -7.96 -21.53 -11.70
C ASP A 4 -8.86 -20.61 -12.54
N LYS A 5 -9.96 -21.16 -13.09
CA LYS A 5 -10.85 -20.43 -14.01
C LYS A 5 -12.02 -19.87 -13.23
N MET A 6 -12.19 -18.56 -13.31
CA MET A 6 -13.25 -17.83 -12.61
C MET A 6 -14.19 -17.18 -13.63
N SER A 7 -15.50 -17.20 -13.35
CA SER A 7 -16.48 -16.39 -14.07
C SER A 7 -16.76 -15.13 -13.26
N VAL A 8 -16.62 -13.96 -13.87
CA VAL A 8 -16.82 -12.66 -13.22
C VAL A 8 -17.77 -11.83 -14.06
N SER A 9 -18.79 -11.28 -13.42
CA SER A 9 -19.74 -10.35 -14.03
C SER A 9 -19.30 -8.92 -13.78
N PHE A 10 -19.46 -8.07 -14.78
CA PHE A 10 -19.21 -6.63 -14.69
C PHE A 10 -20.43 -5.88 -15.21
N GLU A 11 -20.60 -4.66 -14.71
CA GLU A 11 -21.40 -3.66 -15.42
C GLU A 11 -20.87 -3.48 -16.83
N GLY A 12 -21.77 -3.27 -17.80
CA GLY A 12 -21.42 -3.29 -19.23
C GLY A 12 -20.28 -2.34 -19.57
N GLU A 13 -20.38 -1.09 -19.12
CA GLU A 13 -19.37 -0.05 -19.35
C GLU A 13 -18.02 -0.39 -18.73
N LEU A 14 -18.02 -0.97 -17.52
CA LEU A 14 -16.80 -1.40 -16.85
C LEU A 14 -16.14 -2.57 -17.60
N GLY A 15 -16.94 -3.51 -18.10
CA GLY A 15 -16.44 -4.61 -18.93
C GLY A 15 -15.71 -4.12 -20.18
N GLU A 16 -16.27 -3.13 -20.88
CA GLU A 16 -15.61 -2.50 -22.04
C GLU A 16 -14.33 -1.75 -21.64
N ALA A 17 -14.39 -0.95 -20.57
CA ALA A 17 -13.23 -0.20 -20.10
C ALA A 17 -12.05 -1.11 -19.73
N VAL A 18 -12.32 -2.25 -19.10
CA VAL A 18 -11.30 -3.25 -18.75
C VAL A 18 -10.71 -3.90 -20.01
N ARG A 19 -11.54 -4.27 -21.00
CA ARG A 19 -11.06 -4.82 -22.28
C ARG A 19 -10.17 -3.83 -23.02
N ASP A 20 -10.57 -2.56 -23.05
CA ASP A 20 -9.79 -1.49 -23.66
C ASP A 20 -8.47 -1.25 -22.93
N ALA A 21 -8.48 -1.29 -21.60
CA ALA A 21 -7.27 -1.17 -20.80
C ALA A 21 -6.29 -2.31 -21.06
N ALA A 22 -6.77 -3.56 -21.13
CA ALA A 22 -5.95 -4.72 -21.48
C ALA A 22 -5.34 -4.56 -22.89
N ARG A 23 -6.13 -4.10 -23.87
CA ARG A 23 -5.66 -3.82 -25.23
C ARG A 23 -4.59 -2.74 -25.26
N ARG A 24 -4.79 -1.61 -24.56
CA ARG A 24 -3.79 -0.53 -24.44
C ARG A 24 -2.49 -1.00 -23.78
N ALA A 25 -2.59 -1.92 -22.82
CA ALA A 25 -1.44 -2.53 -22.15
C ALA A 25 -0.75 -3.63 -22.98
N GLY A 26 -1.31 -4.02 -24.13
CA GLY A 26 -0.74 -5.07 -24.98
C GLY A 26 -0.79 -6.47 -24.39
N VAL A 27 -1.67 -6.72 -23.42
CA VAL A 27 -1.81 -8.01 -22.72
C VAL A 27 -3.22 -8.57 -22.83
N GLY A 28 -3.37 -9.89 -22.65
CA GLY A 28 -4.69 -10.52 -22.63
C GLY A 28 -5.52 -10.10 -21.40
N LEU A 29 -6.85 -10.10 -21.54
CA LEU A 29 -7.80 -9.69 -20.49
C LEU A 29 -7.54 -10.40 -19.15
N SER A 30 -7.36 -11.72 -19.16
CA SER A 30 -7.10 -12.49 -17.93
C SER A 30 -5.78 -12.11 -17.27
N ALA A 31 -4.73 -11.83 -18.05
CA ALA A 31 -3.45 -11.39 -17.51
C ALA A 31 -3.55 -9.98 -16.90
N TRP A 32 -4.28 -9.09 -17.57
CA TRP A 32 -4.56 -7.74 -17.06
C TRP A 32 -5.34 -7.79 -15.75
N LEU A 33 -6.43 -8.57 -15.68
CA LEU A 33 -7.24 -8.75 -14.47
C LEU A 33 -6.43 -9.37 -13.32
N ALA A 34 -5.60 -10.39 -13.62
CA ALA A 34 -4.74 -11.00 -12.61
C ALA A 34 -3.74 -9.99 -12.04
N ALA A 35 -3.13 -9.15 -12.89
CA ALA A 35 -2.21 -8.10 -12.44
C ALA A 35 -2.93 -7.03 -11.60
N ALA A 36 -4.12 -6.61 -12.01
CA ALA A 36 -4.94 -5.65 -11.26
C ALA A 36 -5.35 -6.20 -9.88
N ALA A 37 -5.82 -7.45 -9.83
CA ALA A 37 -6.16 -8.13 -8.58
C ALA A 37 -4.94 -8.26 -7.65
N ALA A 38 -3.79 -8.69 -8.19
CA ALA A 38 -2.55 -8.78 -7.41
C ALA A 38 -2.06 -7.43 -6.90
N ALA A 39 -2.26 -6.34 -7.66
CA ALA A 39 -1.96 -4.99 -7.20
C ALA A 39 -2.87 -4.56 -6.04
N LYS A 40 -4.19 -4.80 -6.16
CA LYS A 40 -5.16 -4.47 -5.10
C LYS A 40 -4.86 -5.23 -3.81
N LEU A 41 -4.65 -6.55 -3.89
CA LEU A 41 -4.36 -7.39 -2.73
C LEU A 41 -3.07 -6.99 -2.03
N ARG A 42 -2.01 -6.63 -2.78
CA ARG A 42 -0.77 -6.12 -2.17
C ARG A 42 -0.96 -4.79 -1.47
N ALA A 43 -1.77 -3.89 -2.03
CA ALA A 43 -2.08 -2.62 -1.40
C ALA A 43 -2.87 -2.82 -0.09
N GLU A 44 -3.88 -3.71 -0.09
CA GLU A 44 -4.64 -4.07 1.12
C GLU A 44 -3.75 -4.67 2.20
N ALA A 45 -2.91 -5.65 1.85
CA ALA A 45 -1.98 -6.28 2.78
C ALA A 45 -0.96 -5.27 3.33
N LEU A 46 -0.52 -4.31 2.52
CA LEU A 46 0.38 -3.26 2.97
C LEU A 46 -0.32 -2.31 3.96
N THR A 47 -1.57 -1.90 3.69
CA THR A 47 -2.34 -1.09 4.63
C THR A 47 -2.49 -1.79 5.97
N GLU A 48 -2.94 -3.05 5.97
CA GLU A 48 -3.09 -3.83 7.20
C GLU A 48 -1.77 -3.96 7.98
N PHE A 49 -0.67 -4.21 7.25
CA PHE A 49 0.64 -4.26 7.85
C PHE A 49 1.02 -2.92 8.50
N LEU A 50 0.86 -1.80 7.78
CA LEU A 50 1.19 -0.47 8.29
C LEU A 50 0.34 -0.12 9.52
N ASP A 51 -0.97 -0.38 9.49
CA ASP A 51 -1.85 -0.15 10.63
C ASP A 51 -1.37 -0.93 11.87
N SER A 52 -1.02 -2.21 11.70
CA SER A 52 -0.49 -3.03 12.80
C SER A 52 0.86 -2.56 13.31
N TRP A 53 1.72 -2.10 12.38
CA TRP A 53 3.05 -1.61 12.70
C TRP A 53 2.98 -0.28 13.46
N GLU A 54 2.14 0.66 13.02
CA GLU A 54 1.91 1.95 13.69
C GLU A 54 1.30 1.77 15.08
N ALA A 55 0.37 0.82 15.25
CA ALA A 55 -0.18 0.49 16.56
C ALA A 55 0.88 -0.04 17.54
N ALA A 56 1.85 -0.82 17.04
CA ALA A 56 2.95 -1.35 17.84
C ALA A 56 4.10 -0.35 18.05
N HIS A 57 4.23 0.66 17.18
CA HIS A 57 5.31 1.65 17.19
C HIS A 57 4.73 3.07 17.20
N PRO A 58 4.06 3.49 18.29
CA PRO A 58 3.58 4.84 18.40
C PRO A 58 4.74 5.83 18.32
N ALA A 59 4.46 7.04 17.82
CA ALA A 59 5.44 8.12 17.81
C ALA A 59 5.92 8.40 19.24
N LEU A 60 7.22 8.70 19.37
CA LEU A 60 7.79 9.12 20.64
C LEU A 60 7.00 10.33 21.17
N THR A 61 6.57 10.23 22.41
CA THR A 61 5.88 11.34 23.08
C THR A 61 6.86 12.51 23.26
N PRO A 62 6.36 13.75 23.41
CA PRO A 62 7.22 14.90 23.72
C PRO A 62 8.05 14.71 24.99
N GLN A 63 7.55 13.93 25.95
CA GLN A 63 8.26 13.62 27.19
C GLN A 63 9.43 12.66 26.96
N GLU A 64 9.20 11.59 26.18
CA GLU A 64 10.24 10.64 25.78
C GLU A 64 11.29 11.31 24.91
N LEU A 65 10.88 12.19 23.99
CA LEU A 65 11.80 13.02 23.21
C LEU A 65 12.65 13.93 24.10
N ALA A 66 12.01 14.68 25.02
CA ALA A 66 12.75 15.54 25.94
C ALA A 66 13.68 14.75 26.88
N GLN A 67 13.32 13.51 27.25
CA GLN A 67 14.21 12.62 28.00
C GLN A 67 15.42 12.21 27.15
N ALA A 68 15.20 11.75 25.92
CA ALA A 68 16.27 11.39 25.00
C ALA A 68 17.22 12.58 24.73
N GLU A 69 16.68 13.79 24.54
CA GLU A 69 17.48 15.01 24.36
C GLU A 69 18.41 15.27 25.55
N ARG A 70 17.91 15.11 26.79
CA ARG A 70 18.71 15.24 28.01
C ARG A 70 19.79 14.16 28.10
N GLU A 71 19.44 12.90 27.82
CA GLU A 71 20.38 11.78 27.87
C GLU A 71 21.50 11.91 26.83
N LEU A 72 21.18 12.45 25.64
CA LEU A 72 22.12 12.70 24.57
C LEU A 72 22.92 14.01 24.74
N GLY A 73 22.61 14.82 25.76
CA GLY A 73 23.25 16.12 25.98
C GLY A 73 22.94 17.15 24.89
N LEU A 74 21.87 16.96 24.12
CA LEU A 74 21.43 17.91 23.10
C LEU A 74 20.76 19.11 23.79
N GLN A 75 21.33 20.30 23.61
CA GLN A 75 20.70 21.54 24.06
C GLN A 75 19.59 21.91 23.05
N ALA A 76 18.38 22.16 23.55
CA ALA A 76 17.26 22.70 22.78
C ALA A 76 17.62 24.08 22.21
N GLY A 77 18.32 24.10 21.08
CA GLY A 77 18.89 25.31 20.49
C GLY A 77 19.93 25.09 19.39
N GLN A 78 20.37 23.86 19.11
CA GLN A 78 21.36 23.59 18.04
C GLN A 78 20.80 22.94 16.76
N THR A 79 19.51 22.60 16.70
CA THR A 79 18.85 22.09 15.48
C THR A 79 18.00 23.20 14.82
N ALA A 80 18.66 24.29 14.44
CA ALA A 80 18.13 25.25 13.46
C ALA A 80 19.28 26.05 12.85
N ALA A 81 19.92 25.49 11.82
CA ALA A 81 20.67 26.20 10.78
C ALA A 81 20.75 25.31 9.53
#